data_AF-A0AA88DTC7-F1
#
_entry.id   AF-A0AA88DTC7-F1
#
_cell.length_a   1.000
_cell.length_b   1.000
_cell.length_c   1.000
_cell.angle_alpha   90.00
_cell.angle_beta   90.00
_cell.angle_gamma   90.00
#
_symmetry.space_group_name_H-M   'P 1'
#
loop_
_entity.id
_entity.type
_entity.pdbx_description
1 polymer ?
#
loop_
_entity_poly.entity_id
_entity_poly.type
_entity_poly.pdbx_seq_one_letter_code
_entity_poly.pdbx_strand_id
1 'polypeptide(L)'
;MTNEQDNIMDDDDFLALTLSPPVSRPQPPSPSPQPQPQPETFNSMQARLFSQNPQLQLFNYPLTLSGQNPSHTPANSSPPPMPPVRDQPPARQPARQARTRRNQAQPLRQGKSETVPVLFPWATTHRATVHSLKYLMSMDIVTITGKVQCRRCEREFEVGYNLPEEFRKLWTFIKDTKEAMKDRAPKEWESPEFLDCKFCKEKGCVKPIVANKKRAINWLFLLLGKFLGCLTLEQLKYFCKHSRNHRTGAKNRVLYLTYLGLCKQLDPSGPFEALDL
;
A
#
# COMPACT_ATOMS: atom_id res chain seq x y z
N MET A 1 1.46 -24.15 40.19
CA MET A 1 2.31 -23.96 39.00
C MET A 1 1.58 -22.98 38.11
N THR A 2 2.12 -21.77 38.03
CA THR A 2 1.52 -20.55 37.51
C THR A 2 1.48 -20.56 35.99
N ASN A 3 0.32 -20.20 35.43
CA ASN A 3 0.07 -20.07 34.01
C ASN A 3 0.09 -18.56 33.70
N GLU A 4 1.22 -18.03 33.25
CA GLU A 4 1.35 -16.63 32.82
C GLU A 4 0.88 -16.52 31.37
N GLN A 5 -0.35 -16.00 31.21
CA GLN A 5 -0.82 -15.44 29.94
C GLN A 5 -0.30 -14.02 29.83
N ASP A 6 0.78 -13.84 29.08
CA ASP A 6 1.25 -12.54 28.62
C ASP A 6 0.23 -11.94 27.63
N ASN A 7 -0.71 -11.17 28.20
CA ASN A 7 -1.52 -10.20 27.47
C ASN A 7 -0.62 -9.03 27.07
N ILE A 8 -0.03 -9.10 25.88
CA ILE A 8 0.60 -7.92 25.25
C ILE A 8 -0.52 -7.02 24.72
N MET A 9 -1.01 -6.14 25.60
CA MET A 9 -1.73 -4.92 25.22
C MET A 9 -0.74 -4.02 24.46
N ASP A 10 -0.75 -4.10 23.14
CA ASP A 10 -0.13 -3.09 22.28
C ASP A 10 -1.19 -1.99 22.06
N ASP A 11 -1.04 -0.89 22.80
CA ASP A 11 -1.84 0.32 22.67
C ASP A 11 -1.74 0.90 21.24
N ASP A 12 -2.87 0.89 20.54
CA ASP A 12 -3.10 1.71 19.36
C ASP A 12 -3.43 3.14 19.84
N ASP A 13 -2.50 4.07 19.61
CA ASP A 13 -2.64 5.52 19.80
C ASP A 13 -3.90 6.05 19.09
N PHE A 14 -5.02 6.11 19.83
CA PHE A 14 -6.20 6.89 19.47
C PHE A 14 -6.13 8.23 20.20
N LEU A 15 -5.97 9.32 19.44
CA LEU A 15 -6.04 10.68 19.98
C LEU A 15 -7.46 10.95 20.50
N ALA A 16 -7.63 10.95 21.82
CA ALA A 16 -8.80 11.54 22.48
C ALA A 16 -8.32 12.45 23.61
N LEU A 17 -8.36 13.76 23.36
CA LEU A 17 -8.20 14.80 24.38
C LEU A 17 -9.54 14.98 25.09
N THR A 18 -9.68 14.46 26.30
CA THR A 18 -10.69 14.92 27.26
C THR A 18 -10.20 14.75 28.69
N LEU A 19 -9.99 15.87 29.37
CA LEU A 19 -9.65 15.98 30.79
C LEU A 19 -10.91 15.73 31.64
N SER A 20 -10.91 14.70 32.50
CA SER A 20 -11.53 14.70 33.86
C SER A 20 -11.33 13.36 34.60
N PRO A 21 -11.21 13.35 35.95
CA PRO A 21 -10.80 12.20 36.78
C PRO A 21 -11.93 11.19 37.13
N PRO A 22 -11.61 9.98 37.64
CA PRO A 22 -12.53 8.85 37.71
C PRO A 22 -13.41 8.85 38.97
N VAL A 23 -14.67 8.45 38.82
CA VAL A 23 -15.58 8.11 39.93
C VAL A 23 -15.79 6.59 39.95
N SER A 24 -15.64 6.02 41.14
CA SER A 24 -15.66 4.59 41.47
C SER A 24 -16.99 3.89 41.13
N ARG A 25 -16.87 2.67 40.62
CA ARG A 25 -17.95 1.71 40.31
C ARG A 25 -18.56 1.10 41.59
N PRO A 26 -19.84 0.72 41.56
CA PRO A 26 -20.23 -0.61 42.08
C PRO A 26 -20.90 -1.50 41.02
N GLN A 27 -20.52 -2.78 41.01
CA GLN A 27 -21.20 -3.93 40.37
C GLN A 27 -21.97 -4.69 41.49
N PRO A 28 -22.80 -5.75 41.29
CA PRO A 28 -23.34 -6.45 40.09
C PRO A 28 -24.90 -6.72 40.28
N PRO A 29 -25.64 -7.71 39.69
CA PRO A 29 -25.35 -9.15 39.53
C PRO A 29 -25.61 -9.76 38.13
N SER A 30 -25.12 -10.99 37.96
CA SER A 30 -25.20 -11.89 36.79
C SER A 30 -26.60 -12.49 36.53
N PRO A 31 -26.88 -13.02 35.32
CA PRO A 31 -28.22 -13.38 34.86
C PRO A 31 -28.67 -14.79 35.27
N SER A 32 -29.96 -14.95 35.53
CA SER A 32 -30.64 -16.24 35.67
C SER A 32 -31.08 -16.78 34.30
N PRO A 33 -31.08 -18.12 34.08
CA PRO A 33 -31.43 -18.73 32.80
C PRO A 33 -32.91 -19.11 32.74
N GLN A 34 -33.61 -18.84 31.63
CA GLN A 34 -34.91 -19.43 31.28
C GLN A 34 -35.29 -19.18 29.80
N PRO A 35 -36.26 -19.92 29.19
CA PRO A 35 -36.00 -20.94 28.18
C PRO A 35 -36.47 -20.58 26.75
N GLN A 36 -35.95 -21.29 25.74
CA GLN A 36 -36.45 -21.29 24.36
C GLN A 36 -37.89 -21.81 24.27
N PRO A 37 -38.72 -21.18 23.40
CA PRO A 37 -39.76 -21.89 22.66
C PRO A 37 -39.44 -22.01 21.16
N GLN A 38 -40.00 -23.09 20.60
CA GLN A 38 -39.85 -23.67 19.26
C GLN A 38 -40.57 -22.86 18.13
N PRO A 39 -40.46 -23.30 16.85
CA PRO A 39 -40.63 -22.44 15.68
C PRO A 39 -42.09 -22.34 15.22
N GLU A 40 -42.51 -21.15 14.79
CA GLU A 40 -43.74 -20.98 14.03
C GLU A 40 -43.44 -20.94 12.53
N THR A 41 -43.79 -22.05 11.87
CA THR A 41 -44.27 -22.05 10.49
C THR A 41 -45.52 -21.17 10.37
N PHE A 42 -45.55 -20.21 9.44
CA PHE A 42 -46.75 -20.00 8.64
C PHE A 42 -46.43 -19.41 7.26
N ASN A 43 -47.10 -20.03 6.30
CA ASN A 43 -47.07 -19.82 4.85
C ASN A 43 -47.73 -18.51 4.40
N SER A 44 -47.52 -18.25 3.10
CA SER A 44 -48.39 -17.52 2.15
C SER A 44 -48.02 -16.05 2.01
N MET A 45 -47.71 -15.51 0.83
CA MET A 45 -48.46 -15.57 -0.44
C MET A 45 -47.48 -15.47 -1.63
N GLN A 46 -47.53 -16.29 -2.68
CA GLN A 46 -48.33 -16.06 -3.91
C GLN A 46 -48.47 -14.56 -4.27
N ALA A 47 -48.12 -14.07 -5.45
CA ALA A 47 -48.25 -14.71 -6.75
C ALA A 47 -47.57 -13.85 -7.84
N ARG A 48 -47.32 -14.49 -9.00
CA ARG A 48 -47.56 -13.95 -10.37
C ARG A 48 -46.58 -12.85 -10.86
N LEU A 49 -46.14 -12.76 -12.11
CA LEU A 49 -46.40 -13.42 -13.41
C LEU A 49 -45.14 -13.18 -14.28
N PHE A 50 -44.91 -14.08 -15.23
CA PHE A 50 -44.48 -13.86 -16.61
C PHE A 50 -43.76 -12.56 -17.02
N SER A 51 -42.65 -12.78 -17.73
CA SER A 51 -42.29 -12.12 -19.00
C SER A 51 -41.76 -10.69 -18.93
N GLN A 52 -40.46 -10.51 -19.20
CA GLN A 52 -39.98 -9.95 -20.47
C GLN A 52 -38.50 -9.60 -20.37
N ASN A 53 -37.74 -10.13 -21.31
CA ASN A 53 -36.47 -9.57 -21.76
C ASN A 53 -36.77 -8.25 -22.49
N PRO A 54 -36.00 -7.18 -22.28
CA PRO A 54 -35.42 -6.56 -23.48
C PRO A 54 -33.99 -6.03 -23.31
N GLN A 55 -33.19 -6.40 -24.30
CA GLN A 55 -32.27 -5.59 -25.12
C GLN A 55 -31.32 -4.56 -24.48
N LEU A 56 -30.06 -4.78 -24.87
CA LEU A 56 -28.91 -3.90 -24.95
C LEU A 56 -29.23 -2.43 -25.29
N GLN A 57 -28.66 -1.52 -24.51
CA GLN A 57 -28.51 -0.11 -24.88
C GLN A 57 -27.01 0.22 -24.92
N LEU A 58 -26.52 0.35 -26.15
CA LEU A 58 -25.19 0.78 -26.55
C LEU A 58 -25.14 2.32 -26.46
N PHE A 59 -24.29 2.88 -25.61
CA PHE A 59 -24.06 4.33 -25.58
C PHE A 59 -23.10 4.74 -26.69
N ASN A 60 -23.66 5.34 -27.74
CA ASN A 60 -22.94 6.12 -28.76
C ASN A 60 -22.73 7.56 -28.25
N TYR A 61 -21.49 8.03 -28.22
CA TYR A 61 -21.17 9.45 -28.13
C TYR A 61 -20.66 9.95 -29.49
N PRO A 62 -21.22 11.03 -30.06
CA PRO A 62 -20.60 11.68 -31.21
C PRO A 62 -19.51 12.67 -30.79
N LEU A 63 -18.36 12.56 -31.46
CA LEU A 63 -17.32 13.57 -31.59
C LEU A 63 -17.86 14.74 -32.43
N THR A 64 -17.68 15.98 -31.97
CA THR A 64 -17.79 17.17 -32.81
C THR A 64 -16.48 17.94 -32.84
N LEU A 65 -15.96 18.11 -34.07
CA LEU A 65 -14.82 18.92 -34.47
C LEU A 65 -15.00 20.39 -34.05
N SER A 66 -14.00 20.98 -33.40
CA SER A 66 -13.83 22.43 -33.36
C SER A 66 -13.11 22.89 -34.62
N GLY A 67 -13.79 23.73 -35.40
CA GLY A 67 -13.22 24.52 -36.47
C GLY A 67 -13.43 26.02 -36.22
N GLN A 68 -12.35 26.76 -36.48
CA GLN A 68 -12.30 28.15 -36.95
C GLN A 68 -12.34 29.31 -35.93
N ASN A 69 -11.19 29.99 -35.91
CA ASN A 69 -10.93 31.37 -35.54
C ASN A 69 -11.60 32.31 -36.59
N PRO A 70 -11.94 33.58 -36.26
CA PRO A 70 -10.96 34.64 -36.53
C PRO A 70 -10.96 35.86 -35.57
N SER A 71 -9.73 36.33 -35.33
CA SER A 71 -9.22 37.72 -35.33
C SER A 71 -10.14 38.88 -34.93
N HIS A 72 -9.81 39.59 -33.83
CA HIS A 72 -9.79 41.07 -33.75
C HIS A 72 -8.94 41.51 -32.53
N THR A 73 -7.80 42.17 -32.75
CA THR A 73 -7.13 43.02 -31.73
C THR A 73 -6.55 44.25 -32.43
N PRO A 74 -6.86 45.48 -31.96
CA PRO A 74 -6.25 46.68 -32.49
C PRO A 74 -4.87 46.92 -31.88
N ALA A 75 -4.01 47.54 -32.70
CA ALA A 75 -2.73 48.08 -32.32
C ALA A 75 -2.87 49.19 -31.28
N ASN A 76 -1.97 49.21 -30.28
CA ASN A 76 -1.60 50.47 -29.65
C ASN A 76 -0.10 50.47 -29.33
N SER A 77 0.53 51.53 -29.79
CA SER A 77 1.96 51.84 -29.81
C SER A 77 2.40 52.53 -28.52
N SER A 78 3.54 52.14 -27.96
CA SER A 78 4.53 53.04 -27.32
C SER A 78 5.81 52.27 -26.92
N PRO A 79 7.02 52.83 -27.15
CA PRO A 79 8.29 52.19 -26.76
C PRO A 79 8.78 52.63 -25.37
N PRO A 80 9.51 51.80 -24.61
CA PRO A 80 10.28 52.26 -23.46
C PRO A 80 11.74 52.58 -23.83
N PRO A 81 12.36 53.60 -23.21
CA PRO A 81 13.77 53.94 -23.41
C PRO A 81 14.71 53.09 -22.55
N MET A 82 15.93 52.91 -23.04
CA MET A 82 17.10 52.32 -22.35
C MET A 82 17.94 53.39 -21.60
N PRO A 83 18.94 53.02 -20.75
CA PRO A 83 19.18 53.64 -19.43
C PRO A 83 20.35 54.64 -19.38
N PRO A 84 20.63 55.20 -18.18
CA PRO A 84 22.03 55.39 -17.77
C PRO A 84 22.33 54.92 -16.32
N VAL A 85 23.28 53.98 -16.24
CA VAL A 85 24.55 53.96 -15.46
C VAL A 85 24.67 54.65 -14.08
N ARG A 86 25.00 53.79 -13.09
CA ARG A 86 25.99 53.88 -11.96
C ARG A 86 25.63 54.30 -10.52
N ASP A 87 26.19 53.44 -9.64
CA ASP A 87 26.81 53.64 -8.32
C ASP A 87 25.94 53.95 -7.08
N GLN A 88 25.67 52.91 -6.26
CA GLN A 88 26.18 52.78 -4.88
C GLN A 88 25.74 51.47 -4.20
N PRO A 89 26.55 50.91 -3.26
CA PRO A 89 26.29 49.62 -2.66
C PRO A 89 25.32 49.74 -1.47
N PRO A 90 24.30 48.87 -1.34
CA PRO A 90 23.51 48.84 -0.13
C PRO A 90 24.26 48.13 0.99
N ALA A 91 24.17 48.75 2.16
CA ALA A 91 24.72 48.31 3.43
C ALA A 91 24.42 46.84 3.76
N ARG A 92 25.39 46.24 4.46
CA ARG A 92 25.36 44.89 5.04
C ARG A 92 24.04 44.60 5.74
N GLN A 93 23.24 43.71 5.16
CA GLN A 93 22.20 43.00 5.90
C GLN A 93 22.83 41.81 6.63
N PRO A 94 22.43 41.52 7.89
CA PRO A 94 22.94 40.38 8.62
C PRO A 94 22.54 39.08 7.92
N ALA A 95 23.52 38.18 7.83
CA ALA A 95 23.41 36.86 7.23
C ALA A 95 22.13 36.14 7.68
N ARG A 96 21.22 35.88 6.74
CA ARG A 96 20.18 34.87 6.92
C ARG A 96 20.90 33.56 7.22
N GLN A 97 20.81 33.12 8.47
CA GLN A 97 21.27 31.81 8.89
C GLN A 97 20.68 30.77 7.94
N ALA A 98 21.55 30.16 7.12
CA ALA A 98 21.23 28.96 6.40
C ALA A 98 20.73 27.96 7.45
N ARG A 99 19.43 27.65 7.42
CA ARG A 99 18.90 26.54 8.20
C ARG A 99 19.55 25.29 7.62
N THR A 100 20.66 24.87 8.23
CA THR A 100 21.25 23.56 8.05
C THR A 100 20.14 22.56 8.35
N ARG A 101 19.51 22.02 7.30
CA ARG A 101 18.52 20.96 7.43
C ARG A 101 19.25 19.74 7.95
N ARG A 102 19.29 19.61 9.27
CA ARG A 102 19.85 18.49 9.99
C ARG A 102 19.03 17.26 9.60
N ASN A 103 19.53 16.48 8.64
CA ASN A 103 19.16 15.09 8.46
C ASN A 103 19.73 14.30 9.64
N GLN A 104 19.16 14.51 10.83
CA GLN A 104 19.35 13.58 11.92
C GLN A 104 18.28 12.51 11.79
N ALA A 105 18.71 11.30 11.42
CA ALA A 105 17.95 10.10 11.70
C ALA A 105 17.56 10.16 13.18
N GLN A 106 16.29 10.43 13.47
CA GLN A 106 15.84 10.42 14.86
C GLN A 106 15.99 8.99 15.37
N PRO A 107 16.73 8.77 16.48
CA PRO A 107 16.74 7.48 17.12
C PRO A 107 15.30 7.10 17.47
N LEU A 108 14.96 5.82 17.24
CA LEU A 108 13.68 5.25 17.61
C LEU A 108 13.37 5.63 19.07
N ARG A 109 12.22 6.25 19.32
CA ARG A 109 11.79 6.59 20.68
C ARG A 109 11.84 5.34 21.56
N GLN A 110 12.44 5.47 22.75
CA GLN A 110 12.53 4.44 23.78
C GLN A 110 11.15 3.80 24.00
N GLY A 111 11.08 2.47 23.82
CA GLY A 111 9.86 1.67 24.04
C GLY A 111 9.40 0.84 22.85
N LYS A 112 9.90 1.07 21.63
CA LYS A 112 9.54 0.26 20.45
C LYS A 112 10.70 -0.65 20.05
N SER A 113 10.62 -1.94 20.39
CA SER A 113 11.59 -2.94 19.92
C SER A 113 11.64 -2.94 18.39
N GLU A 114 12.86 -2.81 17.85
CA GLU A 114 13.15 -2.92 16.42
C GLU A 114 12.80 -4.32 15.89
N THR A 115 12.91 -5.30 16.79
CA THR A 115 12.67 -6.72 16.57
C THR A 115 11.18 -7.06 16.66
N VAL A 116 10.71 -7.94 15.77
CA VAL A 116 9.37 -8.54 15.76
C VAL A 116 9.48 -10.06 15.73
N PRO A 117 8.45 -10.79 16.22
CA PRO A 117 8.39 -12.23 16.02
C PRO A 117 8.50 -12.58 14.54
N VAL A 118 9.25 -13.64 14.23
CA VAL A 118 9.36 -14.15 12.85
C VAL A 118 8.05 -14.83 12.50
N LEU A 119 7.25 -14.19 11.64
CA LEU A 119 5.94 -14.69 11.23
C LEU A 119 6.00 -15.58 9.99
N PHE A 120 7.11 -15.52 9.25
CA PHE A 120 7.30 -16.27 8.02
C PHE A 120 8.74 -16.77 7.92
N PRO A 121 8.99 -17.98 7.38
CA PRO A 121 10.35 -18.52 7.25
C PRO A 121 11.31 -17.65 6.42
N TRP A 122 10.77 -16.82 5.53
CA TRP A 122 11.56 -15.89 4.70
C TRP A 122 11.80 -14.52 5.35
N ALA A 123 11.12 -14.22 6.46
CA ALA A 123 11.23 -12.95 7.15
C ALA A 123 12.34 -13.00 8.19
N THR A 124 13.03 -11.88 8.37
CA THR A 124 13.97 -11.72 9.48
C THR A 124 13.22 -11.33 10.76
N THR A 125 13.96 -11.20 11.87
CA THR A 125 13.44 -10.61 13.09
C THR A 125 13.23 -9.09 12.99
N HIS A 126 13.68 -8.43 11.92
CA HIS A 126 13.47 -7.01 11.70
C HIS A 126 12.20 -6.73 10.90
N ARG A 127 11.52 -5.63 11.25
CA ARG A 127 10.29 -5.19 10.57
C ARG A 127 10.53 -4.99 9.08
N ALA A 128 9.60 -5.47 8.27
CA ALA A 128 9.59 -5.26 6.81
C ALA A 128 10.93 -5.64 6.13
N THR A 129 11.62 -6.64 6.68
CA THR A 129 12.92 -7.10 6.20
C THR A 129 12.87 -8.59 5.86
N VAL A 130 13.20 -8.92 4.62
CA VAL A 130 13.26 -10.29 4.08
C VAL A 130 14.71 -10.75 3.96
N HIS A 131 14.92 -12.06 4.06
CA HIS A 131 16.23 -12.64 3.74
C HIS A 131 16.55 -12.56 2.25
N SER A 132 17.83 -12.60 1.89
CA SER A 132 18.27 -12.61 0.49
C SER A 132 17.88 -13.90 -0.23
N LEU A 133 17.73 -13.84 -1.55
CA LEU A 133 17.44 -15.00 -2.40
C LEU A 133 18.44 -16.13 -2.17
N LYS A 134 19.74 -15.80 -2.09
CA LYS A 134 20.80 -16.78 -1.80
C LYS A 134 20.57 -17.51 -0.48
N TYR A 135 20.21 -16.79 0.57
CA TYR A 135 19.91 -17.40 1.87
C TYR A 135 18.67 -18.30 1.78
N LEU A 136 17.59 -17.80 1.18
CA LEU A 136 16.34 -18.55 1.04
C LEU A 136 16.55 -19.86 0.27
N MET A 137 17.34 -19.82 -0.81
CA MET A 137 17.73 -21.02 -1.56
C MET A 137 18.59 -21.98 -0.74
N SER A 138 19.53 -21.49 0.07
CA SER A 138 20.36 -22.36 0.94
C SER A 138 19.57 -23.04 2.06
N MET A 139 18.39 -22.51 2.39
CA MET A 139 17.47 -23.06 3.38
C MET A 139 16.33 -23.86 2.73
N ASP A 140 16.43 -24.19 1.44
CA ASP A 140 15.39 -24.88 0.64
C ASP A 140 14.02 -24.19 0.63
N ILE A 141 13.98 -22.87 0.88
CA ILE A 141 12.77 -22.06 0.80
C ILE A 141 12.57 -21.63 -0.65
N VAL A 142 12.02 -22.54 -1.46
CA VAL A 142 11.81 -22.35 -2.91
C VAL A 142 10.40 -21.87 -3.28
N THR A 143 9.44 -22.05 -2.38
CA THR A 143 8.03 -21.68 -2.61
C THR A 143 7.57 -20.71 -1.52
N ILE A 144 6.98 -19.59 -1.93
CA ILE A 144 6.39 -18.61 -1.02
C ILE A 144 4.88 -18.69 -1.15
N THR A 145 4.20 -19.01 -0.05
CA THR A 145 2.75 -19.15 -0.02
C THR A 145 2.07 -17.94 0.61
N GLY A 146 0.79 -17.77 0.27
CA GLY A 146 -0.06 -16.74 0.84
C GLY A 146 -1.54 -17.03 0.60
N LYS A 147 -2.38 -16.51 1.51
CA LYS A 147 -3.83 -16.65 1.42
C LYS A 147 -4.41 -15.63 0.45
N VAL A 148 -5.38 -16.09 -0.33
CA VAL A 148 -6.14 -15.29 -1.29
C VAL A 148 -7.64 -15.53 -1.10
N GLN A 149 -8.45 -14.59 -1.54
CA GLN A 149 -9.91 -14.65 -1.46
C GLN A 149 -10.53 -14.28 -2.81
N CYS A 150 -11.46 -15.11 -3.27
CA CYS A 150 -12.31 -14.81 -4.41
C CYS A 150 -13.39 -13.78 -4.03
N ARG A 151 -13.51 -12.67 -4.78
CA ARG A 151 -14.55 -11.65 -4.54
C ARG A 151 -15.94 -12.03 -5.06
N ARG A 152 -16.10 -13.16 -5.76
CA ARG A 152 -17.38 -13.62 -6.28
C ARG A 152 -18.04 -14.67 -5.39
N CYS A 153 -17.29 -15.71 -5.03
CA CYS A 153 -17.81 -16.82 -4.22
C CYS A 153 -17.23 -16.84 -2.81
N GLU A 154 -16.48 -15.80 -2.41
CA GLU A 154 -15.95 -15.53 -1.06
C GLU A 154 -15.00 -16.58 -0.46
N ARG A 155 -14.78 -17.69 -1.17
CA ARG A 155 -13.86 -18.75 -0.78
C ARG A 155 -12.43 -18.24 -0.67
N GLU A 156 -11.81 -18.61 0.45
CA GLU A 156 -10.39 -18.43 0.72
C GLU A 156 -9.62 -19.70 0.36
N PHE A 157 -8.39 -19.52 -0.13
CA PHE A 157 -7.47 -20.62 -0.38
C PHE A 157 -6.03 -20.10 -0.39
N GLU A 158 -5.08 -21.02 -0.38
CA GLU A 158 -3.65 -20.71 -0.46
C GLU A 158 -3.14 -20.86 -1.90
N VAL A 159 -2.24 -19.96 -2.27
CA VAL A 159 -1.48 -19.97 -3.54
C VAL A 159 0.00 -19.91 -3.19
N GLY A 160 0.82 -20.65 -3.94
CA GLY A 160 2.27 -20.65 -3.84
C GLY A 160 2.92 -20.14 -5.12
N TYR A 161 4.00 -19.36 -4.97
CA TYR A 161 4.84 -18.89 -6.07
C TYR A 161 6.23 -19.52 -5.97
N ASN A 162 6.77 -19.97 -7.09
CA ASN A 162 8.16 -20.38 -7.19
C ASN A 162 9.07 -19.14 -7.09
N LEU A 163 9.84 -19.04 -6.00
CA LEU A 163 10.60 -17.84 -5.68
C LEU A 163 11.64 -17.49 -6.77
N PRO A 164 12.54 -18.41 -7.19
CA PRO A 164 13.50 -18.10 -8.25
C PRO A 164 12.85 -17.68 -9.57
N GLU A 165 11.79 -18.39 -9.99
CA GLU A 165 11.15 -18.12 -11.27
C GLU A 165 10.44 -16.77 -11.29
N GLU A 166 9.58 -16.52 -10.30
CA GLU A 166 8.81 -15.28 -10.23
C GLU A 166 9.70 -14.06 -9.96
N PHE A 167 10.73 -14.23 -9.12
CA PHE A 167 11.69 -13.15 -8.90
C PHE A 167 12.48 -12.82 -10.16
N ARG A 168 12.90 -13.82 -10.96
CA ARG A 168 13.58 -13.60 -12.23
C ARG A 168 12.71 -12.84 -13.23
N LYS A 169 11.41 -13.13 -13.31
CA LYS A 169 10.45 -12.38 -14.14
C LYS A 169 10.40 -10.91 -13.71
N LEU A 170 10.29 -10.66 -12.41
CA LEU A 170 10.26 -9.30 -11.86
C LEU A 170 11.58 -8.56 -12.07
N TRP A 171 12.70 -9.23 -11.85
CA TRP A 171 14.05 -8.69 -12.06
C TRP A 171 14.23 -8.22 -13.50
N THR A 172 13.85 -9.07 -14.47
CA THR A 172 13.95 -8.76 -15.92
C THR A 172 13.09 -7.55 -16.26
N PHE A 173 11.83 -7.55 -15.80
CA PHE A 173 10.92 -6.42 -16.00
C PHE A 173 11.50 -5.10 -15.47
N ILE A 174 12.06 -5.11 -14.25
CA ILE A 174 12.66 -3.90 -13.66
C ILE A 174 13.86 -3.46 -14.48
N LYS A 175 14.77 -4.37 -14.83
CA LYS A 175 15.95 -4.05 -15.64
C LYS A 175 15.55 -3.33 -16.94
N ASP A 176 14.52 -3.81 -17.61
CA ASP A 176 14.13 -3.32 -18.93
C ASP A 176 13.31 -2.02 -18.89
N THR A 177 12.63 -1.72 -17.76
CA THR A 177 11.66 -0.62 -17.69
C THR A 177 11.99 0.46 -16.66
N LYS A 178 12.95 0.24 -15.76
CA LYS A 178 13.27 1.15 -14.65
C LYS A 178 13.51 2.60 -15.08
N GLU A 179 14.27 2.82 -16.15
CA GLU A 179 14.57 4.17 -16.63
C GLU A 179 13.31 4.94 -17.07
N ALA A 180 12.33 4.24 -17.65
CA ALA A 180 11.08 4.83 -18.09
C ALA A 180 10.12 5.16 -16.92
N MET A 181 10.26 4.48 -15.78
CA MET A 181 9.38 4.64 -14.62
C MET A 181 9.48 6.01 -13.94
N LYS A 182 10.62 6.71 -14.04
CA LYS A 182 10.83 8.05 -13.46
C LYS A 182 10.38 8.16 -11.98
N ASP A 183 10.79 7.17 -11.19
CA ASP A 183 10.44 6.99 -9.77
C ASP A 183 8.94 6.83 -9.46
N ARG A 184 8.17 6.36 -10.42
CA ARG A 184 6.74 6.07 -10.27
C ARG A 184 6.46 4.65 -10.68
N ALA A 185 5.59 3.99 -9.91
CA ALA A 185 5.15 2.65 -10.26
C ALA A 185 4.46 2.69 -11.63
N PRO A 186 4.75 1.73 -12.53
CA PRO A 186 3.97 1.58 -13.76
C PRO A 186 2.53 1.18 -13.43
N LYS A 187 1.62 1.41 -14.39
CA LYS A 187 0.18 1.12 -14.22
C LYS A 187 -0.10 -0.33 -13.80
N GLU A 188 0.68 -1.27 -14.31
CA GLU A 188 0.58 -2.71 -14.00
C GLU A 188 0.85 -3.02 -12.52
N TRP A 189 1.65 -2.20 -11.83
CA TRP A 189 1.87 -2.33 -10.40
C TRP A 189 0.78 -1.61 -9.59
N GLU A 190 0.29 -0.47 -10.09
CA GLU A 190 -0.80 0.27 -9.45
C GLU A 190 -2.13 -0.50 -9.48
N SER A 191 -2.36 -1.25 -10.57
CA SER A 191 -3.54 -2.07 -10.80
C SER A 191 -3.14 -3.53 -11.05
N PRO A 192 -2.92 -4.32 -9.98
CA PRO A 192 -2.48 -5.70 -10.10
C PRO A 192 -3.49 -6.56 -10.84
N GLU A 193 -3.00 -7.44 -11.72
CA GLU A 193 -3.81 -8.50 -12.31
C GLU A 193 -4.16 -9.54 -11.24
N PHE A 194 -5.45 -9.78 -11.05
CA PHE A 194 -5.95 -10.76 -10.09
C PHE A 194 -5.97 -12.16 -10.70
N LEU A 195 -5.90 -13.18 -9.84
CA LEU A 195 -5.93 -14.57 -10.27
C LEU A 195 -7.35 -15.01 -10.62
N ASP A 196 -7.45 -16.07 -11.41
CA ASP A 196 -8.71 -16.75 -11.70
C ASP A 196 -9.12 -17.63 -10.51
N CYS A 197 -10.42 -17.72 -10.24
CA CYS A 197 -10.91 -18.55 -9.16
C CYS A 197 -10.95 -20.02 -9.56
N LYS A 198 -10.16 -20.86 -8.87
CA LYS A 198 -10.19 -22.31 -9.10
C LYS A 198 -11.54 -22.97 -8.81
N PHE A 199 -12.44 -22.30 -8.08
CA PHE A 199 -13.70 -22.87 -7.66
C PHE A 199 -14.94 -22.38 -8.42
N CYS A 200 -15.10 -21.07 -8.65
CA CYS A 200 -16.22 -20.54 -9.45
C CYS A 200 -15.83 -20.26 -10.92
N LYS A 201 -14.55 -20.43 -11.28
CA LYS A 201 -14.00 -20.26 -12.62
C LYS A 201 -14.10 -18.84 -13.21
N GLU A 202 -14.62 -17.88 -12.44
CA GLU A 202 -14.58 -16.47 -12.81
C GLU A 202 -13.12 -15.98 -12.89
N LYS A 203 -12.83 -15.23 -13.96
CA LYS A 203 -11.50 -14.65 -14.20
C LYS A 203 -11.22 -13.42 -13.34
N GLY A 204 -9.96 -13.19 -13.00
CA GLY A 204 -9.51 -11.92 -12.40
C GLY A 204 -10.24 -11.50 -11.13
N CYS A 205 -10.72 -12.46 -10.33
CA CYS A 205 -11.58 -12.17 -9.18
C CYS A 205 -10.94 -12.53 -7.82
N VAL A 206 -9.72 -13.06 -7.83
CA VAL A 206 -9.01 -13.51 -6.63
C VAL A 206 -7.95 -12.48 -6.23
N LYS A 207 -8.14 -11.85 -5.06
CA LYS A 207 -7.20 -10.89 -4.46
C LYS A 207 -6.43 -11.54 -3.32
N PRO A 208 -5.23 -11.06 -2.96
CA PRO A 208 -4.59 -11.48 -1.72
C PRO A 208 -5.38 -11.03 -0.49
N ILE A 209 -5.26 -11.81 0.58
CA ILE A 209 -5.70 -11.39 1.91
C ILE A 209 -4.53 -10.65 2.56
N VAL A 210 -4.71 -9.36 2.81
CA VAL A 210 -3.70 -8.52 3.43
C VAL A 210 -3.98 -8.44 4.93
N ALA A 211 -2.97 -8.71 5.76
CA ALA A 211 -3.10 -8.61 7.20
C ALA A 211 -3.39 -7.16 7.64
N ASN A 212 -4.31 -7.02 8.61
CA ASN A 212 -4.63 -5.72 9.21
C ASN A 212 -3.41 -5.13 9.95
N LYS A 213 -2.68 -5.97 10.68
CA LYS A 213 -1.46 -5.57 11.38
C LYS A 213 -0.31 -5.44 10.38
N LYS A 214 0.26 -4.23 10.27
CA LYS A 214 1.36 -3.90 9.33
C LYS A 214 2.59 -4.81 9.49
N ARG A 215 2.87 -5.28 10.72
CA ARG A 215 3.95 -6.23 11.03
C ARG A 215 3.73 -7.65 10.48
N ALA A 216 2.49 -8.01 10.18
CA ALA A 216 2.09 -9.35 9.71
C ALA A 216 1.82 -9.41 8.20
N ILE A 217 2.16 -8.34 7.47
CA ILE A 217 2.04 -8.32 6.01
C ILE A 217 3.05 -9.32 5.42
N ASN A 218 2.55 -10.22 4.58
CA ASN A 218 3.38 -11.15 3.81
C ASN A 218 4.00 -10.42 2.60
N TRP A 219 5.03 -9.63 2.86
CA TRP A 219 5.68 -8.77 1.86
C TRP A 219 6.20 -9.53 0.65
N LEU A 220 6.82 -10.70 0.87
CA LEU A 220 7.42 -11.48 -0.21
C LEU A 220 6.35 -12.10 -1.12
N PHE A 221 5.29 -12.66 -0.56
CA PHE A 221 4.17 -13.17 -1.37
C PHE A 221 3.53 -12.07 -2.22
N LEU A 222 3.31 -10.89 -1.64
CA LEU A 222 2.74 -9.76 -2.37
C LEU A 222 3.66 -9.24 -3.46
N LEU A 223 4.99 -9.27 -3.26
CA LEU A 223 5.96 -8.91 -4.29
C LEU A 223 5.88 -9.86 -5.49
N LEU A 224 5.97 -11.16 -5.24
CA LEU A 224 6.01 -12.18 -6.29
C LEU A 224 4.69 -12.25 -7.07
N GLY A 225 3.56 -12.11 -6.38
CA GLY A 225 2.23 -12.02 -7.00
C GLY A 225 1.89 -10.66 -7.62
N LYS A 226 2.84 -9.71 -7.65
CA LYS A 226 2.64 -8.32 -8.11
C LYS A 226 1.50 -7.57 -7.42
N PHE A 227 1.15 -7.96 -6.19
CA PHE A 227 0.00 -7.45 -5.46
C PHE A 227 0.29 -6.27 -4.52
N LEU A 228 1.51 -5.72 -4.51
CA LEU A 228 1.83 -4.58 -3.64
C LEU A 228 0.92 -3.36 -3.91
N GLY A 229 0.35 -3.23 -5.11
CA GLY A 229 -0.65 -2.21 -5.43
C GLY A 229 -1.94 -2.29 -4.61
N CYS A 230 -2.27 -3.47 -4.07
CA CYS A 230 -3.42 -3.70 -3.20
C CYS A 230 -3.25 -3.05 -1.82
N LEU A 231 -2.02 -2.72 -1.42
CA LEU A 231 -1.74 -2.13 -0.11
C LEU A 231 -2.21 -0.67 -0.04
N THR A 232 -2.58 -0.24 1.16
CA THR A 232 -2.87 1.17 1.44
C THR A 232 -1.58 1.99 1.47
N LEU A 233 -1.69 3.31 1.29
CA LEU A 233 -0.54 4.20 1.38
C LEU A 233 0.16 4.08 2.75
N GLU A 234 -0.58 3.86 3.83
CA GLU A 234 0.01 3.71 5.16
C GLU A 234 0.79 2.40 5.33
N GLN A 235 0.30 1.30 4.76
CA GLN A 235 1.01 0.03 4.77
C GLN A 235 2.32 0.16 3.98
N LEU A 236 2.29 0.78 2.80
CA LEU A 236 3.49 1.05 2.01
C LEU A 236 4.48 1.98 2.76
N LYS A 237 3.98 3.04 3.41
CA LYS A 237 4.81 3.93 4.25
C LYS A 237 5.46 3.19 5.42
N TYR A 238 4.80 2.17 5.98
CA TYR A 238 5.39 1.34 7.03
C TYR A 238 6.62 0.59 6.53
N PHE A 239 6.57 0.01 5.33
CA PHE A 239 7.75 -0.61 4.72
C PHE A 239 8.89 0.39 4.55
N CYS A 240 8.62 1.55 3.93
CA CYS A 240 9.61 2.60 3.71
C CYS A 240 10.25 3.11 5.02
N LYS A 241 9.45 3.26 6.08
CA LYS A 241 9.93 3.64 7.42
C LYS A 241 10.95 2.66 7.99
N HIS A 242 10.77 1.36 7.75
CA HIS A 242 11.58 0.30 8.33
C HIS A 242 12.70 -0.23 7.41
N SER A 243 12.68 0.15 6.13
CA SER A 243 13.75 -0.13 5.15
C SER A 243 14.73 1.03 4.96
N ARG A 244 14.68 2.05 5.84
CA ARG A 244 15.48 3.30 5.76
C ARG A 244 15.26 4.13 4.49
N ASN A 245 14.16 3.89 3.78
CA ASN A 245 13.76 4.66 2.60
C ASN A 245 12.76 5.76 3.00
N HIS A 246 13.26 6.82 3.63
CA HIS A 246 12.43 7.90 4.15
C HIS A 246 11.99 8.87 3.05
N ARG A 247 10.95 8.54 2.30
CA ARG A 247 10.33 9.45 1.33
C ARG A 247 8.87 9.74 1.69
N THR A 248 8.49 11.01 1.62
CA THR A 248 7.09 11.44 1.54
C THR A 248 6.69 11.53 0.08
N GLY A 249 5.66 10.78 -0.32
CA GLY A 249 5.21 10.78 -1.71
C GLY A 249 3.78 10.28 -1.88
N ALA A 250 3.23 10.51 -3.07
CA ALA A 250 1.98 9.88 -3.52
C ALA A 250 2.13 8.36 -3.59
N LYS A 251 1.00 7.64 -3.59
CA LYS A 251 0.96 6.16 -3.55
C LYS A 251 1.86 5.50 -4.58
N ASN A 252 1.84 5.94 -5.84
CA ASN A 252 2.66 5.34 -6.89
C ASN A 252 4.18 5.50 -6.70
N ARG A 253 4.63 6.60 -6.07
CA ARG A 253 6.04 6.77 -5.70
C ARG A 253 6.45 5.85 -4.57
N VAL A 254 5.61 5.72 -3.54
CA VAL A 254 5.89 4.84 -2.38
C VAL A 254 5.82 3.37 -2.82
N LEU A 255 4.89 3.02 -3.70
CA LEU A 255 4.78 1.69 -4.29
C LEU A 255 6.04 1.30 -5.07
N TYR A 256 6.54 2.19 -5.94
CA TYR A 256 7.80 2.00 -6.65
C TYR A 256 8.97 1.72 -5.71
N LEU A 257 9.14 2.55 -4.68
CA LEU A 257 10.18 2.34 -3.67
C LEU A 257 10.02 1.03 -2.90
N THR A 258 8.78 0.59 -2.66
CA THR A 258 8.51 -0.67 -1.97
C THR A 258 8.93 -1.86 -2.84
N TYR A 259 8.59 -1.85 -4.13
CA TYR A 259 9.04 -2.86 -5.08
C TYR A 259 10.57 -2.94 -5.14
N LEU A 260 11.23 -1.80 -5.39
CA LEU A 260 12.69 -1.75 -5.48
C LEU A 260 13.36 -2.13 -4.15
N GLY A 261 12.86 -1.63 -3.03
CA GLY A 261 13.40 -1.93 -1.71
C GLY A 261 13.32 -3.42 -1.36
N LEU A 262 12.22 -4.09 -1.69
CA LEU A 262 12.10 -5.54 -1.50
C LEU A 262 13.03 -6.31 -2.46
N CYS A 263 13.12 -5.90 -3.72
CA CYS A 263 14.03 -6.53 -4.67
C CYS A 263 15.50 -6.38 -4.25
N LYS A 264 15.88 -5.22 -3.71
CA LYS A 264 17.21 -4.97 -3.14
C LYS A 264 17.51 -5.85 -1.93
N GLN A 265 16.52 -6.14 -1.09
CA GLN A 265 16.70 -7.09 0.02
C GLN A 265 16.94 -8.52 -0.49
N LEU A 266 16.21 -8.94 -1.54
CA LEU A 266 16.37 -10.27 -2.15
C LEU A 266 17.70 -10.42 -2.90
N ASP A 267 18.06 -9.43 -3.70
CA ASP A 267 19.31 -9.40 -4.46
C ASP A 267 19.97 -8.00 -4.34
N PRO A 268 20.87 -7.83 -3.36
CA PRO A 268 21.59 -6.58 -3.16
C PRO A 268 22.49 -6.15 -4.33
N SER A 269 22.83 -7.08 -5.24
CA SER A 269 23.67 -6.80 -6.40
C SER A 269 22.88 -6.36 -7.63
N GLY A 270 21.55 -6.46 -7.58
CA GLY A 270 20.67 -6.11 -8.69
C GLY A 270 20.50 -4.60 -8.90
N PRO A 271 19.89 -4.18 -10.02
CA PRO A 271 19.76 -2.78 -10.41
C PRO A 271 18.61 -2.07 -9.64
N PHE A 272 18.52 -2.26 -8.32
CA PHE A 272 17.36 -1.84 -7.51
C PHE A 272 17.55 -0.55 -6.72
N GLU A 273 18.67 0.15 -6.91
CA GLU A 273 18.82 1.47 -6.30
C GLU A 273 17.74 2.42 -6.83
N ALA A 274 16.95 3.01 -5.94
CA ALA A 274 16.14 4.15 -6.31
C ALA A 274 17.11 5.25 -6.74
N LEU A 275 16.89 5.87 -7.91
CA LEU A 275 17.77 6.94 -8.37
C LEU A 275 17.75 8.04 -7.30
N ASP A 276 18.90 8.32 -6.70
CA ASP A 276 19.05 9.43 -5.76
C ASP A 276 18.76 10.73 -6.53
N LEU A 277 17.60 11.34 -6.24
CA LEU A 277 17.19 12.67 -6.71
C LEU A 277 16.95 13.58 -5.51
#